data_AF-A0A9N8PCZ4-F1
#
_entry.id   AF-A0A9N8PCZ4-F1
#
_cell.length_a   1.000
_cell.length_b   1.000
_cell.length_c   1.000
_cell.angle_alpha   90.00
_cell.angle_beta   90.00
_cell.angle_gamma   90.00
#
_symmetry.space_group_name_H-M   'P 1'
#
loop_
_entity.id
_entity.type
_entity.pdbx_description
1 polymer ?
#
loop_
_entity_poly.entity_id
_entity_poly.type
_entity_poly.pdbx_seq_one_letter_code
_entity_poly.pdbx_strand_id
1 'polypeptide(L)'
;MTTIGSGLNMLFSLRSPSITITSYVAQLIVYPVGLGWDKIMPNRQHTTFGVKWNLNPGPFNFKEHAMIVIMANASFGTGVGYFTDILQAQRGFYKFNWGWGFGVLVALSTQCVGFGLAGLFSRWLVEPAPMIWPQDLVNCAFMYTLHDNSKTDPARTNGWSISRYRWFFYVFLGSFLWYWFPGYIAQFLSVFAFPTWIAPNNITVNKVFGGFSGMALLPLTFDWTQVTGYVFSPLIPPWHAIGNTLIGLVVFYWITSAAVHFSGTWYADYLPFSTSSSYDNTGKYSIISSCFYTNVL
;
A
#
# COMPACT_ATOMS: atom_id res chain seq x y z
N MET A 1 -6.31 4.95 17.21
CA MET A 1 -5.38 5.05 16.06
C MET A 1 -5.93 4.29 14.84
N THR A 2 -6.48 3.09 15.02
CA THR A 2 -7.07 2.26 13.96
C THR A 2 -8.15 2.96 13.14
N THR A 3 -9.15 3.59 13.77
CA THR A 3 -10.22 4.31 13.05
C THR A 3 -9.67 5.44 12.17
N ILE A 4 -8.69 6.20 12.67
CA ILE A 4 -8.06 7.29 11.93
C ILE A 4 -7.23 6.72 10.77
N GLY A 5 -6.42 5.69 11.01
CA GLY A 5 -5.62 5.02 9.99
C GLY A 5 -6.48 4.45 8.84
N SER A 6 -7.55 3.72 9.18
CA SER A 6 -8.49 3.18 8.20
C SER A 6 -9.21 4.28 7.42
N GLY A 7 -9.63 5.36 8.10
CA GLY A 7 -10.29 6.50 7.44
C GLY A 7 -9.37 7.23 6.45
N LEU A 8 -8.12 7.46 6.83
CA LEU A 8 -7.12 8.08 5.94
C LEU A 8 -6.78 7.17 4.75
N ASN A 9 -6.65 5.86 4.97
CA ASN A 9 -6.46 4.91 3.88
C ASN A 9 -7.62 4.93 2.89
N MET A 10 -8.87 5.01 3.37
CA MET A 10 -10.05 5.14 2.49
C MET A 10 -10.03 6.43 1.67
N LEU A 11 -9.54 7.54 2.25
CA LEU A 11 -9.40 8.79 1.49
C LEU A 11 -8.30 8.67 0.43
N PHE A 12 -7.18 8.02 0.76
CA PHE A 12 -6.04 7.87 -0.14
C PHE A 12 -6.20 6.79 -1.21
N SER A 13 -7.11 5.81 -1.02
CA SER A 13 -7.41 4.82 -2.05
C SER A 13 -8.12 5.40 -3.26
N LEU A 14 -8.78 6.56 -3.12
CA LEU A 14 -9.42 7.27 -4.22
C LEU A 14 -8.41 7.99 -5.15
N ARG A 15 -7.13 8.05 -4.76
CA ARG A 15 -6.06 8.64 -5.56
C ARG A 15 -5.45 7.60 -6.52
N SER A 16 -5.02 8.04 -7.70
CA SER A 16 -4.19 7.24 -8.63
C SER A 16 -2.81 7.90 -8.84
N PRO A 17 -1.69 7.23 -8.52
CA PRO A 17 -1.58 5.93 -7.84
C PRO A 17 -2.07 6.03 -6.38
N SER A 18 -2.57 4.93 -5.84
CA SER A 18 -3.09 4.88 -4.47
C SER A 18 -1.95 4.94 -3.45
N ILE A 19 -2.22 5.57 -2.31
CA ILE A 19 -1.28 5.60 -1.19
C ILE A 19 -1.86 4.81 -0.03
N THR A 20 -1.08 3.89 0.50
CA THR A 20 -1.45 3.09 1.67
C THR A 20 -0.58 3.45 2.87
N ILE A 21 -1.21 3.91 3.95
CA ILE A 21 -0.60 3.99 5.27
C ILE A 21 -0.57 2.58 5.86
N THR A 22 0.64 2.09 6.08
CA THR A 22 0.89 0.75 6.64
C THR A 22 1.07 0.80 8.16
N SER A 23 1.16 -0.38 8.79
CA SER A 23 1.40 -0.52 10.24
C SER A 23 2.73 0.10 10.71
N TYR A 24 3.70 0.33 9.83
CA TYR A 24 4.99 0.94 10.17
C TYR A 24 4.83 2.37 10.72
N VAL A 25 3.89 3.15 10.17
CA VAL A 25 3.62 4.52 10.66
C VAL A 25 3.01 4.47 12.06
N ALA A 26 2.11 3.51 12.29
CA ALA A 26 1.54 3.29 13.62
C ALA A 26 2.63 2.92 14.63
N GLN A 27 3.53 2.00 14.27
CA GLN A 27 4.67 1.62 15.10
C GLN A 27 5.58 2.80 15.46
N LEU A 28 5.81 3.73 14.52
CA LEU A 28 6.60 4.93 14.80
C LEU A 28 5.88 5.88 15.78
N ILE A 29 4.57 6.09 15.62
CA ILE A 29 3.79 7.03 16.43
C ILE A 29 3.49 6.46 17.82
N VAL A 30 3.24 5.15 17.94
CA VAL A 30 2.91 4.49 19.20
C VAL A 30 4.05 4.59 20.20
N TYR A 31 5.31 4.54 19.75
CA TYR A 31 6.46 4.61 20.66
C TYR A 31 6.50 5.90 21.53
N PRO A 32 6.52 7.13 20.95
CA PRO A 32 6.50 8.35 21.75
C PRO A 32 5.16 8.56 22.49
N VAL A 33 4.03 8.13 21.91
CA VAL A 33 2.72 8.22 22.58
C VAL A 33 2.65 7.31 23.80
N GLY A 34 3.18 6.08 23.70
CA GLY A 34 3.23 5.10 24.79
C GLY A 34 4.13 5.56 25.93
N LEU A 35 5.33 6.06 25.62
CA LEU A 35 6.23 6.65 26.62
C LEU A 35 5.62 7.92 27.27
N GLY A 36 4.93 8.75 26.47
CA GLY A 36 4.21 9.91 26.97
C GLY A 36 3.06 9.53 27.89
N TRP A 37 2.30 8.49 27.53
CA TRP A 37 1.20 7.97 28.34
C TRP A 37 1.68 7.41 29.68
N ASP A 38 2.75 6.63 29.67
CA ASP A 38 3.39 6.11 30.89
C ASP A 38 3.83 7.25 31.84
N LYS A 39 4.37 8.34 31.28
CA LYS A 39 4.83 9.48 32.08
C LYS A 39 3.69 10.37 32.62
N ILE A 40 2.56 10.44 31.93
CA ILE A 40 1.47 11.38 32.23
C ILE A 40 0.35 10.71 33.04
N MET A 41 0.03 9.45 32.78
CA MET A 41 -1.12 8.79 33.41
C MET A 41 -0.82 8.35 34.85
N PRO A 42 -1.74 8.63 35.80
CA PRO A 42 -1.55 8.23 37.19
C PRO A 42 -1.72 6.71 37.36
N ASN A 43 -0.80 6.09 38.11
CA ASN A 43 -0.89 4.70 38.59
C ASN A 43 -1.99 4.57 39.65
N ARG A 44 -3.25 4.65 39.25
CA ARG A 44 -4.42 4.49 40.13
C ARG A 44 -5.23 3.28 39.70
N GLN A 45 -5.41 2.35 40.64
CA GLN A 45 -6.31 1.23 40.47
C GLN A 45 -7.75 1.72 40.64
N HIS A 46 -8.51 1.67 39.55
CA HIS A 46 -9.93 1.94 39.53
C HIS A 46 -10.69 0.62 39.56
N THR A 47 -11.78 0.56 40.33
CA THR A 47 -12.66 -0.62 40.36
C THR A 47 -14.00 -0.19 39.79
N THR A 48 -14.39 -0.76 38.66
CA THR A 48 -15.69 -0.46 38.03
C THR A 48 -16.39 -1.79 37.79
N PHE A 49 -17.63 -1.92 38.27
CA PHE A 49 -18.42 -3.16 38.19
C PHE A 49 -17.69 -4.44 38.66
N GLY A 50 -16.90 -4.34 39.74
CA GLY A 50 -16.16 -5.49 40.30
C GLY A 50 -14.86 -5.86 39.57
N VAL A 51 -14.56 -5.25 38.42
CA VAL A 51 -13.29 -5.42 37.71
C VAL A 51 -12.32 -4.33 38.16
N LYS A 52 -11.19 -4.75 38.72
CA LYS A 52 -10.06 -3.84 39.02
C LYS A 52 -9.25 -3.62 37.76
N TRP A 53 -9.12 -2.38 37.33
CA TRP A 53 -8.29 -1.99 36.20
C TRP A 53 -7.41 -0.80 36.56
N ASN A 54 -6.21 -0.76 35.98
CA ASN A 54 -5.27 0.32 36.16
C ASN A 54 -4.92 0.87 34.77
N LEU A 55 -4.95 2.19 34.62
CA LEU A 55 -4.62 2.88 33.38
C LEU A 55 -3.12 2.91 33.07
N ASN A 56 -2.30 2.76 34.11
CA ASN A 56 -0.86 2.56 33.98
C ASN A 56 -0.42 1.45 34.96
N PRO A 57 -0.53 0.17 34.54
CA PRO A 57 -0.13 -0.95 35.37
C PRO A 57 1.40 -1.11 35.49
N GLY A 58 2.18 -0.51 34.59
CA GLY A 58 3.64 -0.61 34.56
C GLY A 58 4.27 0.11 33.36
N PRO A 59 5.61 0.20 33.33
CA PRO A 59 6.32 0.97 32.31
C PRO A 59 6.11 0.39 30.91
N PHE A 60 6.00 1.28 29.93
CA PHE A 60 5.73 0.90 28.55
C PHE A 60 6.83 -0.03 28.02
N ASN A 61 6.43 -1.25 27.66
CA ASN A 61 7.38 -2.32 27.29
C ASN A 61 7.27 -2.69 25.80
N PHE A 62 8.32 -3.31 25.28
CA PHE A 62 8.38 -3.89 23.93
C PHE A 62 7.16 -4.75 23.59
N LYS A 63 6.67 -5.54 24.54
CA LYS A 63 5.50 -6.42 24.36
C LYS A 63 4.20 -5.64 24.14
N GLU A 64 3.99 -4.56 24.90
CA GLU A 64 2.81 -3.70 24.74
C GLU A 64 2.87 -2.98 23.40
N HIS A 65 4.05 -2.48 23.03
CA HIS A 65 4.26 -1.89 21.70
C HIS A 65 3.94 -2.88 20.58
N ALA A 66 4.47 -4.11 20.66
CA ALA A 66 4.21 -5.16 19.68
C ALA A 66 2.72 -5.50 19.56
N MET A 67 2.01 -5.63 20.68
CA MET A 67 0.57 -5.90 20.68
C MET A 67 -0.22 -4.80 19.97
N ILE A 68 0.09 -3.52 20.24
CA ILE A 68 -0.57 -2.39 19.58
C ILE A 68 -0.32 -2.42 18.07
N VAL A 69 0.91 -2.72 17.65
CA VAL A 69 1.27 -2.81 16.21
C VAL A 69 0.55 -3.97 15.52
N ILE A 70 0.42 -5.13 16.18
CA ILE A 70 -0.34 -6.28 15.64
C ILE A 70 -1.81 -5.89 15.45
N MET A 71 -2.43 -5.22 16.44
CA MET A 71 -3.82 -4.77 16.32
C MET A 71 -4.00 -3.70 15.23
N ALA A 72 -3.02 -2.81 15.05
CA ALA A 72 -3.02 -1.84 13.96
C ALA A 72 -2.88 -2.52 12.59
N ASN A 73 -1.99 -3.51 12.47
CA ASN A 73 -1.80 -4.29 11.25
C ASN A 73 -3.07 -5.04 10.86
N ALA A 74 -3.72 -5.72 11.83
CA ALA A 74 -4.99 -6.41 11.60
C ALA A 74 -6.14 -5.48 11.16
N SER A 75 -6.05 -4.18 11.49
CA SER A 75 -7.09 -3.20 11.18
C SER A 75 -6.91 -2.51 9.82
N PHE A 76 -5.68 -2.09 9.49
CA PHE A 76 -5.41 -1.29 8.27
C PHE A 76 -4.03 -1.56 7.64
N GLY A 77 -3.31 -2.60 8.09
CA GLY A 77 -1.93 -2.87 7.67
C GLY A 77 -1.77 -3.11 6.17
N THR A 78 -2.81 -3.63 5.51
CA THR A 78 -2.85 -3.92 4.06
C THR A 78 -3.66 -2.89 3.28
N GLY A 79 -3.98 -1.73 3.86
CA GLY A 79 -4.75 -0.67 3.21
C GLY A 79 -6.23 -0.71 3.55
N VAL A 80 -7.07 -0.49 2.53
CA VAL A 80 -8.53 -0.39 2.68
C VAL A 80 -9.15 -1.79 2.56
N GLY A 81 -10.21 -2.04 3.33
CA GLY A 81 -10.95 -3.29 3.22
C GLY A 81 -11.75 -3.36 1.92
N TYR A 82 -11.63 -4.47 1.18
CA TYR A 82 -12.27 -4.67 -0.13
C TYR A 82 -13.78 -4.40 -0.18
N PHE A 83 -14.48 -4.46 0.95
CA PHE A 83 -15.90 -4.11 1.03
C PHE A 83 -16.17 -2.66 0.58
N THR A 84 -15.20 -1.75 0.71
CA THR A 84 -15.36 -0.36 0.26
C THR A 84 -15.49 -0.26 -1.24
N ASP A 85 -14.77 -1.10 -2.00
CA ASP A 85 -14.84 -1.11 -3.46
C ASP A 85 -16.22 -1.58 -3.92
N ILE A 86 -16.78 -2.56 -3.23
CA ILE A 86 -18.16 -3.05 -3.47
C ILE A 86 -19.16 -1.90 -3.22
N LEU A 87 -19.05 -1.21 -2.08
CA LEU A 87 -19.96 -0.12 -1.74
C LEU A 87 -19.81 1.08 -2.69
N GLN A 88 -18.57 1.37 -3.10
CA GLN A 88 -18.27 2.44 -4.05
C GLN A 88 -18.81 2.11 -5.44
N ALA A 89 -18.66 0.88 -5.92
CA ALA A 89 -19.26 0.43 -7.16
C ALA A 89 -20.80 0.49 -7.10
N GLN A 90 -21.40 0.01 -6.01
CA GLN A 90 -22.86 0.06 -5.83
C GLN A 90 -23.42 1.48 -5.90
N ARG A 91 -22.81 2.43 -5.18
CA ARG A 91 -23.27 3.83 -5.11
C ARG A 91 -22.85 4.65 -6.33
N GLY A 92 -21.60 4.52 -6.75
CA GLY A 92 -21.01 5.30 -7.83
C GLY A 92 -21.45 4.84 -9.21
N PHE A 93 -21.43 3.53 -9.45
CA PHE A 93 -21.67 2.93 -10.77
C PHE A 93 -23.12 2.48 -10.94
N TYR A 94 -23.63 1.68 -10.01
CA TYR A 94 -24.99 1.12 -10.11
C TYR A 94 -26.09 2.02 -9.54
N LYS A 95 -25.72 3.13 -8.90
CA LYS A 95 -26.63 4.10 -8.26
C LYS A 95 -27.59 3.49 -7.24
N PHE A 96 -27.25 2.34 -6.65
CA PHE A 96 -28.03 1.74 -5.57
C PHE A 96 -27.56 2.26 -4.20
N ASN A 97 -28.51 2.62 -3.34
CA ASN A 97 -28.21 3.01 -1.96
C ASN A 97 -29.06 2.20 -0.97
N TRP A 98 -28.49 1.10 -0.48
CA TRP A 98 -29.09 0.19 0.50
C TRP A 98 -28.95 0.69 1.96
N GLY A 99 -28.54 1.95 2.16
CA GLY A 99 -28.34 2.54 3.47
C GLY A 99 -27.01 2.17 4.14
N TRP A 100 -26.79 2.68 5.35
CA TRP A 100 -25.55 2.46 6.11
C TRP A 100 -25.52 1.08 6.78
N GLY A 101 -26.67 0.56 7.24
CA GLY A 101 -26.77 -0.73 7.92
C GLY A 101 -26.35 -1.90 7.02
N PHE A 102 -26.76 -1.87 5.75
CA PHE A 102 -26.27 -2.82 4.74
C PHE A 102 -24.74 -2.76 4.59
N GLY A 103 -24.17 -1.55 4.54
CA GLY A 103 -22.72 -1.37 4.45
C GLY A 103 -21.96 -1.98 5.62
N VAL A 104 -22.48 -1.83 6.85
CA VAL A 104 -21.88 -2.45 8.04
C VAL A 104 -21.98 -3.97 7.99
N LEU A 105 -23.12 -4.52 7.56
CA LEU A 105 -23.30 -5.97 7.44
C LEU A 105 -22.40 -6.59 6.36
N VAL A 106 -22.23 -5.90 5.22
CA VAL A 106 -21.29 -6.33 4.17
C VAL A 106 -19.85 -6.24 4.65
N ALA A 107 -19.49 -5.17 5.35
CA ALA A 107 -18.16 -5.06 5.95
C ALA A 107 -17.91 -6.19 6.96
N LEU A 108 -18.87 -6.47 7.85
CA LEU A 108 -18.72 -7.54 8.85
C LEU A 108 -18.60 -8.92 8.19
N SER A 109 -19.47 -9.23 7.23
CA SER A 109 -19.51 -10.55 6.60
C SER A 109 -18.23 -10.83 5.80
N THR A 110 -17.76 -9.88 5.00
CA THR A 110 -16.52 -10.01 4.22
C THR A 110 -15.30 -10.19 5.11
N GLN A 111 -15.19 -9.42 6.20
CA GLN A 111 -14.08 -9.55 7.14
C GLN A 111 -14.14 -10.87 7.93
N CYS A 112 -15.32 -11.30 8.38
CA CYS A 112 -15.51 -12.60 9.04
C CYS A 112 -15.09 -13.78 8.15
N VAL A 113 -15.43 -13.74 6.86
CA VAL A 113 -15.00 -14.76 5.89
C VAL A 113 -13.47 -14.76 5.75
N GLY A 114 -12.86 -13.58 5.62
CA GLY A 114 -11.41 -13.44 5.52
C GLY A 114 -10.66 -14.01 6.74
N PHE A 115 -11.07 -13.62 7.95
CA PHE A 115 -10.47 -14.16 9.19
C PHE A 115 -10.78 -15.64 9.40
N GLY A 116 -11.96 -16.12 8.98
CA GLY A 116 -12.32 -17.54 9.02
C GLY A 116 -11.41 -18.40 8.14
N LEU A 117 -11.18 -17.97 6.89
CA LEU A 117 -10.25 -18.64 5.99
C LEU A 117 -8.81 -18.57 6.50
N ALA A 118 -8.36 -17.42 6.99
CA ALA A 118 -7.03 -17.29 7.59
C ALA A 118 -6.85 -18.25 8.79
N GLY A 119 -7.88 -18.39 9.64
CA GLY A 119 -7.88 -19.34 10.75
C GLY A 119 -7.76 -20.80 10.28
N LEU A 120 -8.49 -21.18 9.23
CA LEU A 120 -8.41 -22.52 8.64
C LEU A 120 -7.00 -22.81 8.09
N PHE A 121 -6.38 -21.83 7.41
CA PHE A 121 -5.07 -22.03 6.80
C PHE A 121 -3.86 -21.79 7.72
N SER A 122 -4.08 -21.27 8.93
CA SER A 122 -3.02 -20.92 9.90
C SER A 122 -2.07 -22.09 10.19
N ARG A 123 -2.59 -23.33 10.26
CA ARG A 123 -1.81 -24.55 10.48
C ARG A 123 -0.77 -24.83 9.38
N TRP A 124 -1.04 -24.40 8.14
CA TRP A 124 -0.13 -24.62 7.02
C TRP A 124 0.69 -23.37 6.67
N LEU A 125 0.17 -22.17 6.96
CA LEU A 125 0.78 -20.90 6.55
C LEU A 125 1.47 -20.12 7.68
N VAL A 126 1.29 -20.52 8.94
CA VAL A 126 1.84 -19.78 10.10
C VAL A 126 2.57 -20.70 11.07
N GLU A 127 1.99 -21.86 11.41
CA GLU A 127 2.61 -22.78 12.37
C GLU A 127 3.96 -23.39 11.91
N PRO A 128 4.18 -23.72 10.62
CA PRO A 128 5.45 -24.30 10.21
C PRO A 128 6.60 -23.30 10.30
N ALA A 129 7.68 -23.67 11.00
CA ALA A 129 8.91 -22.87 11.11
C ALA A 129 9.54 -22.39 9.78
N PRO A 130 9.50 -23.13 8.65
CA PRO A 130 10.03 -22.61 7.38
C PRO A 130 9.16 -21.50 6.75
N MET A 131 7.93 -21.29 7.24
CA MET A 131 7.02 -20.30 6.68
C MET A 131 7.30 -18.91 7.26
N ILE A 132 8.19 -18.18 6.59
CA ILE A 132 8.59 -16.83 6.99
C ILE A 132 7.83 -15.82 6.13
N TRP A 133 7.27 -14.80 6.78
CA TRP A 133 6.64 -13.66 6.14
C TRP A 133 7.63 -12.48 6.11
N PRO A 134 8.25 -12.15 4.96
CA PRO A 134 9.32 -11.15 4.90
C PRO A 134 8.88 -9.76 5.37
N GLN A 135 7.60 -9.43 5.19
CA GLN A 135 7.03 -8.16 5.64
C GLN A 135 7.06 -7.99 7.16
N ASP A 136 6.94 -9.09 7.90
CA ASP A 136 6.98 -9.08 9.37
C ASP A 136 8.41 -8.91 9.89
N LEU A 137 9.42 -9.39 9.16
CA LEU A 137 10.83 -9.16 9.50
C LEU A 137 11.15 -7.67 9.55
N VAL A 138 10.55 -6.85 8.68
CA VAL A 138 10.72 -5.40 8.68
C VAL A 138 10.08 -4.78 9.93
N ASN A 139 8.87 -5.19 10.32
CA ASN A 139 8.22 -4.73 11.56
C ASN A 139 9.08 -5.11 12.78
N CYS A 140 9.58 -6.35 12.83
CA CYS A 140 10.43 -6.84 13.91
C CYS A 140 11.74 -6.06 14.00
N ALA A 141 12.46 -5.93 12.89
CA ALA A 141 13.71 -5.16 12.82
C ALA A 141 13.47 -3.72 13.28
N PHE A 142 12.42 -3.07 12.79
CA PHE A 142 12.08 -1.71 13.19
C PHE A 142 11.74 -1.63 14.68
N MET A 143 11.03 -2.63 15.24
CA MET A 143 10.69 -2.68 16.66
C MET A 143 11.94 -2.78 17.52
N TYR A 144 12.87 -3.66 17.14
CA TYR A 144 14.17 -3.76 17.80
C TYR A 144 14.92 -2.43 17.72
N THR A 145 14.98 -1.78 16.55
CA THR A 145 15.68 -0.50 16.46
C THR A 145 15.06 0.61 17.32
N LEU A 146 13.74 0.58 17.53
CA LEU A 146 13.08 1.58 18.36
C LEU A 146 13.39 1.41 19.85
N HIS A 147 13.40 0.16 20.32
CA HIS A 147 13.65 -0.16 21.74
C HIS A 147 15.14 -0.39 22.07
N ASP A 148 16.01 -0.47 21.06
CA ASP A 148 17.45 -0.63 21.22
C ASP A 148 18.12 0.71 21.58
N ASN A 149 18.42 0.86 22.87
CA ASN A 149 19.15 2.01 23.42
C ASN A 149 20.69 1.77 23.46
N SER A 150 21.20 0.72 22.81
CA SER A 150 22.63 0.47 22.77
C SER A 150 23.38 1.54 21.98
N LYS A 151 24.59 1.89 22.43
CA LYS A 151 25.45 2.82 21.71
C LYS A 151 25.91 2.16 20.41
N THR A 152 26.04 2.95 19.35
CA THR A 152 26.62 2.47 18.09
C THR A 152 28.05 2.01 18.33
N ASP A 153 28.34 0.77 17.91
CA ASP A 153 29.68 0.21 17.93
C ASP A 153 30.31 0.35 16.53
N PRO A 154 31.28 1.27 16.34
CA PRO A 154 31.92 1.49 15.04
C PRO A 154 32.69 0.27 14.53
N ALA A 155 33.11 -0.65 15.41
CA ALA A 155 33.82 -1.88 15.04
C ALA A 155 32.91 -2.89 14.31
N ARG A 156 31.60 -2.87 14.60
CA ARG A 156 30.59 -3.71 13.94
C ARG A 156 30.01 -3.09 12.67
N THR A 157 30.31 -1.83 12.39
CA THR A 157 29.62 -1.04 11.35
C THR A 157 30.59 -0.48 10.30
N ASN A 158 31.73 -1.15 10.05
CA ASN A 158 32.76 -0.69 9.11
C ASN A 158 33.15 0.80 9.31
N GLY A 159 33.30 1.24 10.56
CA GLY A 159 33.69 2.62 10.90
C GLY A 159 32.56 3.65 10.89
N TRP A 160 31.31 3.27 10.55
CA TRP A 160 30.17 4.18 10.63
C TRP A 160 29.78 4.45 12.09
N SER A 161 29.68 5.72 12.45
CA SER A 161 29.30 6.18 13.79
C SER A 161 27.85 6.70 13.88
N ILE A 162 27.14 6.78 12.75
CA ILE A 162 25.78 7.32 12.68
C ILE A 162 24.81 6.36 13.39
N SER A 163 24.03 6.88 14.34
CA SER A 163 22.98 6.10 15.00
C SER A 163 21.86 5.73 14.03
N ARG A 164 21.26 4.55 14.22
CA ARG A 164 20.15 4.05 13.38
C ARG A 164 19.00 5.05 13.29
N TYR A 165 18.70 5.73 14.40
CA TYR A 165 17.72 6.80 14.47
C TYR A 165 18.09 8.02 13.60
N ARG A 166 19.34 8.50 13.66
CA ARG A 166 19.78 9.63 12.83
C ARG A 166 19.72 9.29 11.34
N TRP A 167 20.15 8.08 10.99
CA TRP A 167 20.06 7.58 9.62
C TRP A 167 18.61 7.55 9.13
N PHE A 168 17.69 7.00 9.93
CA PHE A 168 16.27 7.01 9.62
C PHE A 168 15.75 8.43 9.35
N PHE A 169 16.08 9.41 10.19
CA PHE A 169 15.65 10.80 9.99
C PHE A 169 16.24 11.45 8.74
N TYR A 170 17.49 11.14 8.37
CA TYR A 170 18.08 11.63 7.12
C TYR A 170 17.35 11.08 5.90
N VAL A 171 17.06 9.79 5.86
CA VAL A 171 16.30 9.18 4.76
C VAL A 171 14.85 9.68 4.74
N PHE A 172 14.24 9.87 5.91
CA PHE A 172 12.89 10.43 6.03
C PHE A 172 12.81 11.85 5.46
N LEU A 173 13.70 12.75 5.87
CA LEU A 173 13.75 14.12 5.36
C LEU A 173 14.11 14.17 3.88
N GLY A 174 15.07 13.37 3.44
CA GLY A 174 15.44 13.25 2.03
C GLY A 174 14.26 12.80 1.17
N SER A 175 13.56 11.75 1.59
CA SER A 175 12.36 11.23 0.91
C SER A 175 11.21 12.25 0.93
N PHE A 176 11.01 12.94 2.06
CA PHE A 176 9.99 13.98 2.20
C PHE A 176 10.23 15.12 1.21
N LEU A 177 11.47 15.62 1.11
CA LEU A 177 11.82 16.68 0.17
C LEU A 177 11.75 16.19 -1.28
N TRP A 178 12.23 14.98 -1.56
CA TRP A 178 12.20 14.41 -2.90
C TRP A 178 10.78 14.25 -3.42
N TYR A 179 9.82 13.83 -2.59
CA TYR A 179 8.42 13.62 -2.99
C TYR A 179 7.77 14.84 -3.67
N TRP A 180 8.14 16.06 -3.28
CA TRP A 180 7.62 17.29 -3.92
C TRP A 180 8.02 17.42 -5.39
N PHE A 181 9.16 16.85 -5.79
CA PHE A 181 9.65 16.94 -7.16
C PHE A 181 8.76 16.15 -8.14
N PRO A 182 8.68 14.80 -8.08
CA PRO A 182 7.82 14.08 -8.99
C PRO A 182 6.33 14.29 -8.69
N GLY A 183 5.96 14.64 -7.45
CA GLY A 183 4.56 14.81 -7.06
C GLY A 183 3.95 16.15 -7.46
N TYR A 184 4.73 17.23 -7.53
CA TYR A 184 4.19 18.58 -7.74
C TYR A 184 5.02 19.43 -8.71
N ILE A 185 6.34 19.53 -8.52
CA ILE A 185 7.19 20.48 -9.26
C ILE A 185 7.46 20.01 -10.70
N ALA A 186 7.78 18.73 -10.87
CA ALA A 186 8.24 18.12 -12.11
C ALA A 186 7.53 16.78 -12.33
N GLN A 187 6.23 16.83 -12.59
CA GLN A 187 5.36 15.65 -12.70
C GLN A 187 5.78 14.66 -13.81
N PHE A 188 6.51 15.11 -14.83
CA PHE A 188 7.07 14.24 -15.87
C PHE A 188 8.09 13.22 -15.33
N LEU A 189 8.65 13.44 -14.13
CA LEU A 189 9.54 12.50 -13.45
C LEU A 189 8.77 11.28 -12.88
N SER A 190 7.46 11.42 -12.65
CA SER A 190 6.63 10.34 -12.12
C SER A 190 6.43 9.23 -13.17
N VAL A 191 6.23 9.60 -14.44
CA VAL A 191 6.19 8.64 -15.56
C VAL A 191 7.20 9.10 -16.63
N PHE A 192 8.42 8.59 -16.52
CA PHE A 192 9.53 9.01 -17.37
C PHE A 192 9.55 8.22 -18.68
N ALA A 193 8.61 8.54 -19.57
CA ALA A 193 8.49 7.92 -20.89
C ALA A 193 9.20 8.75 -21.99
N PHE A 194 10.51 8.95 -21.90
CA PHE A 194 11.24 9.79 -22.86
C PHE A 194 11.06 9.44 -24.35
N PRO A 195 10.84 8.16 -24.77
CA PRO A 195 10.64 7.85 -26.19
C PRO A 195 9.37 8.51 -26.76
N THR A 196 8.34 8.69 -25.93
CA THR A 196 7.11 9.37 -26.37
C THR A 196 7.31 10.89 -26.48
N TRP A 197 8.33 11.47 -25.85
CA TRP A 197 8.68 12.89 -26.03
C TRP A 197 9.43 13.15 -27.35
N ILE A 198 10.23 12.18 -27.79
CA ILE A 198 10.94 12.25 -29.07
C ILE A 198 9.96 12.18 -30.25
N ALA A 199 8.93 11.32 -30.14
CA ALA A 199 7.92 11.13 -31.18
C ALA A 199 6.49 11.16 -30.60
N PRO A 200 5.97 12.34 -30.21
CA PRO A 200 4.70 12.47 -29.47
C PRO A 200 3.48 12.08 -30.29
N ASN A 201 3.53 12.26 -31.62
CA ASN A 201 2.40 11.96 -32.51
C ASN A 201 2.44 10.54 -33.09
N ASN A 202 3.41 9.71 -32.68
CA ASN A 202 3.55 8.35 -33.19
C ASN A 202 2.79 7.35 -32.32
N ILE A 203 1.69 6.83 -32.86
CA ILE A 203 0.80 5.88 -32.18
C ILE A 203 1.56 4.61 -31.77
N THR A 204 2.44 4.08 -32.63
CA THR A 204 3.21 2.86 -32.34
C THR A 204 4.19 3.09 -31.20
N VAL A 205 4.87 4.24 -31.16
CA VAL A 205 5.78 4.61 -30.06
C VAL A 205 5.01 4.71 -28.75
N ASN A 206 3.82 5.32 -28.76
CA ASN A 206 2.98 5.39 -27.57
C ASN A 206 2.44 4.00 -27.14
N LYS A 207 2.06 3.13 -28.09
CA LYS A 207 1.63 1.75 -27.77
C LYS A 207 2.73 0.94 -27.07
N VAL A 208 3.99 1.10 -27.48
CA VAL A 208 5.13 0.33 -26.93
C VAL A 208 5.71 0.96 -25.65
N PHE A 209 5.95 2.28 -25.66
CA PHE A 209 6.68 2.97 -24.59
C PHE A 209 5.82 3.91 -23.74
N GLY A 210 4.54 4.09 -24.07
CA GLY A 210 3.63 4.91 -23.28
C GLY A 210 3.41 4.33 -21.88
N GLY A 211 3.52 5.17 -20.86
CA GLY A 211 3.39 4.76 -19.46
C GLY A 211 1.95 4.66 -18.93
N PHE A 212 0.99 5.32 -19.57
CA PHE A 212 -0.43 5.32 -19.14
C PHE A 212 -1.34 4.50 -20.06
N SER A 213 -1.12 4.57 -21.38
CA SER A 213 -1.96 3.91 -22.39
C SER A 213 -1.22 2.85 -23.22
N GLY A 214 0.09 2.74 -23.01
CA GLY A 214 0.98 1.80 -23.69
C GLY A 214 1.38 0.62 -22.80
N MET A 215 2.27 -0.21 -23.34
CA MET A 215 2.85 -1.37 -22.66
C MET A 215 3.93 -1.01 -21.63
N ALA A 216 4.44 0.23 -21.65
CA ALA A 216 5.53 0.69 -20.80
C ALA A 216 6.76 -0.26 -20.82
N LEU A 217 7.25 -0.62 -22.01
CA LEU A 217 8.39 -1.54 -22.17
C LEU A 217 9.66 -1.08 -21.45
N LEU A 218 9.83 0.25 -21.30
CA LEU A 218 10.87 0.86 -20.48
C LEU A 218 10.19 1.59 -19.29
N PRO A 219 9.86 0.87 -18.21
CA PRO A 219 9.15 1.45 -17.07
C PRO A 219 10.14 2.24 -16.19
N LEU A 220 10.41 3.48 -16.57
CA LEU A 220 11.23 4.39 -15.79
C LEU A 220 10.35 5.35 -14.98
N THR A 221 10.62 5.41 -13.69
CA THR A 221 9.97 6.35 -12.77
C THR A 221 10.97 6.82 -11.72
N PHE A 222 10.88 8.09 -11.36
CA PHE A 222 11.62 8.67 -10.24
C PHE A 222 10.70 8.95 -9.04
N ASP A 223 9.49 8.41 -9.08
CA ASP A 223 8.47 8.55 -8.06
C ASP A 223 8.25 7.21 -7.34
N TRP A 224 8.64 7.16 -6.07
CA TRP A 224 8.48 5.96 -5.27
C TRP A 224 7.01 5.54 -5.13
N THR A 225 6.06 6.49 -5.21
CA THR A 225 4.64 6.16 -5.11
C THR A 225 4.12 5.37 -6.31
N GLN A 226 4.71 5.56 -7.50
CA GLN A 226 4.39 4.75 -8.69
C GLN A 226 4.88 3.31 -8.52
N VAL A 227 6.04 3.12 -7.88
CA VAL A 227 6.59 1.79 -7.60
C VAL A 227 5.76 1.06 -6.54
N THR A 228 5.46 1.72 -5.43
CA THR A 228 4.84 1.07 -4.27
C THR A 228 3.31 1.06 -4.28
N GLY A 229 2.66 1.87 -5.12
CA GLY A 229 1.20 2.05 -5.09
C GLY A 229 0.41 0.76 -5.34
N TYR A 230 0.96 -0.18 -6.13
CA TYR A 230 0.27 -1.42 -6.49
C TYR A 230 1.01 -2.70 -6.08
N VAL A 231 2.34 -2.69 -6.05
CA VAL A 231 3.16 -3.90 -5.77
C VAL A 231 3.76 -3.87 -4.35
N PHE A 232 3.41 -2.87 -3.55
CA PHE A 232 4.08 -2.57 -2.27
C PHE A 232 5.59 -2.34 -2.47
N SER A 233 6.37 -2.33 -1.38
CA SER A 233 7.81 -2.11 -1.45
C SER A 233 8.53 -3.36 -1.98
N PRO A 234 9.23 -3.28 -3.13
CA PRO A 234 9.99 -4.40 -3.69
C PRO A 234 11.26 -4.72 -2.88
N LEU A 235 11.61 -3.89 -1.90
CA LEU A 235 12.79 -4.09 -1.03
C LEU A 235 12.57 -5.17 0.04
N ILE A 236 11.33 -5.59 0.24
CA ILE A 236 10.91 -6.56 1.26
C ILE A 236 10.98 -8.01 0.75
N PRO A 237 10.38 -8.36 -0.41
CA PRO A 237 10.39 -9.74 -0.88
C PRO A 237 11.78 -10.22 -1.32
N PRO A 238 12.05 -11.54 -1.22
CA PRO A 238 13.30 -12.11 -1.69
C PRO A 238 13.42 -12.08 -3.22
N TRP A 239 14.65 -12.13 -3.73
CA TRP A 239 14.94 -11.97 -5.16
C TRP A 239 14.20 -12.96 -6.07
N HIS A 240 13.96 -14.19 -5.62
CA HIS A 240 13.28 -15.21 -6.41
C HIS A 240 11.79 -14.90 -6.61
N ALA A 241 11.14 -14.29 -5.61
CA ALA A 241 9.76 -13.83 -5.74
C ALA A 241 9.68 -12.68 -6.76
N ILE A 242 10.63 -11.73 -6.70
CA ILE A 242 10.75 -10.65 -7.67
C ILE A 242 10.99 -11.21 -9.09
N GLY A 243 11.90 -12.18 -9.23
CA GLY A 243 12.18 -12.85 -10.49
C GLY A 243 10.96 -13.55 -11.07
N ASN A 244 10.19 -14.26 -10.24
CA ASN A 244 8.95 -14.92 -10.66
C ASN A 244 7.91 -13.92 -11.18
N THR A 245 7.70 -12.81 -10.47
CA THR A 245 6.79 -11.75 -10.92
C THR A 245 7.28 -11.10 -12.22
N LEU A 246 8.59 -10.89 -12.37
CA LEU A 246 9.18 -10.37 -13.60
C LEU A 246 8.98 -11.33 -14.78
N ILE A 247 9.15 -12.64 -14.58
CA ILE A 247 8.87 -13.65 -15.61
C ILE A 247 7.38 -13.59 -16.00
N GLY A 248 6.48 -13.49 -15.01
CA GLY A 248 5.05 -13.33 -15.25
C GLY A 248 4.74 -12.08 -16.09
N LEU A 249 5.37 -10.95 -15.77
CA LEU A 249 5.23 -9.72 -16.55
C LEU A 249 5.73 -9.90 -18.00
N VAL A 250 6.90 -10.50 -18.21
CA VAL A 250 7.44 -10.73 -19.55
C VAL A 250 6.53 -11.67 -20.36
N VAL A 251 6.12 -12.81 -19.78
CA VAL A 251 5.35 -13.83 -20.49
C VAL A 251 3.91 -13.38 -20.77
N PHE A 252 3.21 -12.94 -19.73
CA PHE A 252 1.78 -12.63 -19.85
C PHE A 252 1.53 -11.22 -20.37
N TYR A 253 2.29 -10.22 -19.91
CA TYR A 253 2.04 -8.84 -20.30
C TYR A 253 2.80 -8.45 -21.57
N TRP A 254 4.12 -8.63 -21.61
CA TRP A 254 4.90 -8.21 -22.78
C TRP A 254 4.74 -9.13 -23.99
N ILE A 255 4.76 -10.46 -23.81
CA ILE A 255 4.65 -11.38 -24.95
C ILE A 255 3.18 -11.61 -25.31
N THR A 256 2.38 -12.10 -24.36
CA THR A 256 1.00 -12.52 -24.68
C THR A 256 0.09 -11.33 -25.03
N SER A 257 0.09 -10.24 -24.24
CA SER A 257 -0.73 -9.07 -24.58
C SER A 257 -0.25 -8.37 -25.87
N ALA A 258 1.06 -8.33 -26.14
CA ALA A 258 1.56 -7.84 -27.43
C ALA A 258 1.09 -8.71 -28.60
N ALA A 259 1.21 -10.03 -28.47
CA ALA A 259 0.79 -10.97 -29.51
C ALA A 259 -0.67 -10.76 -29.87
N VAL A 260 -1.56 -10.64 -28.89
CA VAL A 260 -3.01 -10.41 -29.10
C VAL A 260 -3.29 -9.01 -29.66
N HIS A 261 -2.59 -7.99 -29.17
CA HIS A 261 -2.86 -6.61 -29.60
C HIS A 261 -2.37 -6.35 -31.03
N PHE A 262 -1.17 -6.84 -31.38
CA PHE A 262 -0.59 -6.64 -32.72
C PHE A 262 -1.06 -7.68 -33.75
N SER A 263 -1.70 -8.78 -33.35
CA SER A 263 -2.38 -9.69 -34.28
C SER A 263 -3.73 -9.16 -34.78
N GLY A 264 -4.18 -7.99 -34.29
CA GLY A 264 -5.49 -7.42 -34.63
C GLY A 264 -6.67 -8.22 -34.08
N THR A 265 -6.43 -9.13 -33.15
CA THR A 265 -7.49 -9.96 -32.55
C THR A 265 -8.43 -9.07 -31.73
N TRP A 266 -9.75 -9.30 -31.85
CA TRP A 266 -10.79 -8.54 -31.16
C TRP A 266 -10.80 -7.03 -31.41
N TYR A 267 -10.44 -6.59 -32.62
CA TYR A 267 -10.44 -5.17 -32.98
C TYR A 267 -9.51 -4.32 -32.08
N ALA A 268 -8.44 -4.94 -31.57
CA ALA A 268 -7.49 -4.31 -30.65
C ALA A 268 -6.83 -3.03 -31.22
N ASP A 269 -6.74 -2.90 -32.54
CA ASP A 269 -6.18 -1.70 -33.18
C ASP A 269 -6.94 -0.41 -32.88
N TYR A 270 -8.25 -0.53 -32.62
CA TYR A 270 -9.13 0.61 -32.31
C TYR A 270 -9.09 0.99 -30.82
N LEU A 271 -8.40 0.21 -29.98
CA LEU A 271 -8.30 0.43 -28.54
C LEU A 271 -6.87 0.78 -28.13
N PRO A 272 -6.68 1.54 -27.03
CA PRO A 272 -5.37 1.67 -26.40
C PRO A 272 -4.81 0.30 -25.99
N PHE A 273 -3.48 0.16 -25.94
CA PHE A 273 -2.85 -1.09 -25.52
C PHE A 273 -3.26 -1.47 -24.08
N SER A 274 -3.29 -0.48 -23.19
CA SER A 274 -3.78 -0.64 -21.82
C SER A 274 -4.75 0.47 -21.49
N THR A 275 -5.90 0.11 -20.94
CA THR A 275 -6.94 1.05 -20.51
C THR A 275 -7.85 0.36 -19.49
N SER A 276 -8.27 1.10 -18.48
CA SER A 276 -9.28 0.69 -17.51
C SER A 276 -10.71 1.10 -17.92
N SER A 277 -10.85 1.81 -19.03
CA SER A 277 -12.13 2.36 -19.49
C SER A 277 -12.91 1.37 -20.34
N SER A 278 -14.24 1.44 -20.28
CA SER A 278 -15.13 0.70 -21.18
C SER A 278 -15.46 1.52 -22.42
N TYR A 279 -15.36 0.89 -23.59
CA TYR A 279 -15.65 1.53 -24.88
C TYR A 279 -16.93 0.95 -25.47
N ASP A 280 -17.70 1.79 -26.14
CA ASP A 280 -18.82 1.33 -26.96
C ASP A 280 -18.34 0.78 -28.32
N ASN A 281 -19.27 0.27 -29.11
CA ASN A 281 -19.01 -0.25 -30.46
C ASN A 281 -18.52 0.80 -31.46
N THR A 282 -18.50 2.09 -31.10
CA THR A 282 -17.96 3.19 -31.90
C THR A 282 -16.61 3.69 -31.41
N GLY A 283 -16.00 3.01 -30.42
CA GLY A 283 -14.73 3.42 -29.82
C GLY A 283 -14.84 4.68 -28.95
N LYS A 284 -16.04 5.15 -28.65
CA LYS A 284 -16.27 6.22 -27.68
C LYS A 284 -16.35 5.64 -26.28
N TYR A 285 -16.03 6.46 -25.29
CA TYR A 285 -16.26 6.10 -23.90
C TYR A 285 -17.74 5.77 -23.71
N SER A 286 -18.03 4.55 -23.29
CA SER A 286 -19.41 4.13 -23.03
C SER A 286 -20.02 5.04 -21.95
N ILE A 287 -21.34 5.23 -21.96
CA ILE A 287 -22.07 6.09 -20.99
C ILE A 287 -21.80 5.64 -19.53
N ILE A 288 -21.43 4.37 -19.38
CA ILE A 288 -20.95 3.73 -18.15
C ILE A 288 -19.62 4.35 -17.66
N SER A 289 -18.71 4.67 -18.58
CA SER A 289 -17.40 5.29 -18.34
C SER A 289 -17.51 6.79 -18.05
N SER A 290 -18.54 7.46 -18.56
CA SER A 290 -18.80 8.90 -18.31
C SER A 290 -19.05 9.21 -16.83
N CYS A 291 -19.47 8.24 -16.03
CA CYS A 291 -19.63 8.36 -14.58
C CYS A 291 -18.30 8.45 -13.81
N PHE A 292 -17.17 8.01 -14.38
CA PHE A 292 -15.86 8.09 -13.73
C PHE A 292 -15.30 9.52 -13.69
N TYR A 293 -15.66 10.37 -14.66
CA TYR A 293 -15.06 11.71 -14.81
C TYR A 293 -15.97 12.88 -14.43
N THR A 294 -17.28 12.67 -14.30
CA THR A 294 -18.21 13.76 -13.94
C THR A 294 -18.30 14.07 -12.45
N ASN A 295 -17.58 13.36 -11.56
CA ASN A 295 -17.59 13.62 -10.12
C ASN A 295 -16.19 13.81 -9.49
N VAL A 296 -15.17 14.18 -10.29
CA VAL A 296 -13.81 14.51 -9.78
C VAL A 296 -13.40 15.94 -10.17
N LEU A 297 -14.36 16.87 -10.17
CA LEU A 297 -14.10 18.31 -10.07
C LEU A 297 -14.92 18.88 -8.91
#